data_AF-A0A7C6U3E8-F1
#
_entry.id   AF-A0A7C6U3E8-F1
#
_cell.length_a   1.000
_cell.length_b   1.000
_cell.length_c   1.000
_cell.angle_alpha   90.00
_cell.angle_beta   90.00
_cell.angle_gamma   90.00
#
_symmetry.space_group_name_H-M   'P 1'
#
loop_
_entity.id
_entity.type
_entity.pdbx_description
1 polymer ?
#
loop_
_entity_poly.entity_id
_entity_poly.type
_entity_poly.pdbx_seq_one_letter_code
_entity_poly.pdbx_strand_id
1 'polypeptide(L)' 'MNDYVKAIDGLSMLVKLLLAIFLDFIVFGIYRIAKGKVVFGLIWIFTGGLFGIGWIIDVVTIVTSNKITFLA' A
#
# COMPACT_ATOMS: atom_id res chain seq x y z
N MET A 1 14.82 -3.34 -3.78
CA MET A 1 13.52 -2.73 -3.39
C MET A 1 12.75 -2.20 -4.59
N ASN A 2 13.41 -1.62 -5.60
CA ASN A 2 12.75 -1.18 -6.84
C ASN A 2 12.01 -2.31 -7.58
N ASP A 3 12.53 -3.53 -7.56
CA ASP A 3 11.89 -4.68 -8.21
C ASP A 3 10.59 -5.09 -7.52
N TYR A 4 10.51 -4.93 -6.19
CA TYR A 4 9.29 -5.14 -5.43
C TYR A 4 8.22 -4.10 -5.79
N VAL A 5 8.61 -2.82 -5.89
CA VAL A 5 7.71 -1.74 -6.30
C VAL A 5 7.17 -1.99 -7.72
N LYS A 6 8.05 -2.37 -8.65
CA LYS A 6 7.66 -2.70 -10.04
C LYS A 6 6.73 -3.91 -10.12
N ALA A 7 7.00 -4.95 -9.32
CA ALA A 7 6.14 -6.13 -9.25
C ALA A 7 4.73 -5.77 -8.77
N ILE A 8 4.63 -4.96 -7.71
CA ILE A 8 3.37 -4.49 -7.15
C ILE A 8 2.62 -3.56 -8.12
N ASP A 9 3.35 -2.66 -8.81
CA ASP A 9 2.76 -1.74 -9.79
C ASP A 9 2.20 -2.46 -11.02
N GLY A 10 2.83 -3.56 -11.43
CA GLY A 10 2.40 -4.42 -12.54
C GLY A 10 1.21 -5.32 -12.24
N LEU A 11 0.73 -5.37 -10.98
CA LEU A 11 -0.43 -6.18 -10.61
C LEU A 11 -1.73 -5.61 -11.16
N SER A 12 -2.67 -6.51 -11.48
CA SER A 12 -4.05 -6.15 -11.80
C SER A 12 -4.72 -5.47 -10.61
N MET A 13 -5.65 -4.56 -10.91
CA MET A 13 -6.41 -3.80 -9.92
C MET A 13 -7.06 -4.68 -8.85
N LEU A 14 -7.61 -5.83 -9.26
CA LEU A 14 -8.25 -6.80 -8.36
C LEU A 14 -7.23 -7.40 -7.37
N VAL A 15 -6.03 -7.72 -7.83
CA VAL A 15 -5.00 -8.29 -6.96
C VAL A 15 -4.51 -7.23 -5.97
N LYS A 16 -4.37 -5.97 -6.41
CA LYS A 16 -4.06 -4.84 -5.54
C LYS A 16 -5.14 -4.64 -4.46
N LEU A 17 -6.42 -4.76 -4.82
CA LEU A 17 -7.54 -4.70 -3.87
C LEU A 17 -7.54 -5.88 -2.88
N LEU A 18 -7.29 -7.10 -3.35
CA LEU A 18 -7.19 -8.27 -2.48
C LEU A 18 -6.02 -8.14 -1.49
N LEU A 19 -4.86 -7.66 -1.96
CA LEU A 19 -3.72 -7.40 -1.09
C LEU A 19 -4.02 -6.30 -0.08
N ALA A 20 -4.71 -5.24 -0.51
CA ALA A 20 -5.16 -4.19 0.40
C ALA A 20 -6.07 -4.80 1.46
N ILE A 21 -7.03 -5.65 1.09
CA ILE A 21 -7.99 -6.19 2.06
C ILE A 21 -7.37 -7.16 3.07
N PHE A 22 -6.49 -8.06 2.62
CA PHE A 22 -5.97 -9.14 3.46
C PHE A 22 -4.64 -8.83 4.14
N LEU A 23 -3.80 -7.99 3.53
CA LEU A 23 -2.40 -7.86 3.90
C LEU A 23 -1.87 -6.42 3.81
N ASP A 24 -2.76 -5.43 3.99
CA ASP A 24 -2.47 -4.00 3.86
C ASP A 24 -1.24 -3.57 4.67
N PHE A 25 -1.28 -3.85 5.97
CA PHE A 25 -0.36 -3.34 6.97
C PHE A 25 1.09 -3.76 6.71
N ILE A 26 1.30 -4.96 6.16
CA ILE A 26 2.62 -5.50 5.81
C ILE A 26 3.00 -5.14 4.38
N VAL A 27 2.14 -5.43 3.40
CA VAL A 27 2.48 -5.28 1.97
C VAL A 27 2.59 -3.81 1.59
N PHE A 28 1.61 -2.99 1.98
CA PHE A 28 1.59 -1.56 1.66
C PHE A 28 2.54 -0.78 2.57
N GLY A 29 2.74 -1.24 3.80
CA GLY A 29 3.77 -0.73 4.69
C GLY A 29 5.17 -0.87 4.08
N ILE A 30 5.55 -2.08 3.66
CA ILE A 30 6.85 -2.35 3.01
C ILE A 30 6.95 -1.63 1.67
N TYR A 31 5.87 -1.54 0.89
CA TYR A 31 5.85 -0.80 -0.37
C TYR A 31 6.20 0.68 -0.20
N ARG A 32 5.74 1.33 0.88
CA ARG A 32 6.09 2.73 1.20
C ARG A 32 7.54 2.88 1.62
N ILE A 33 8.07 1.93 2.39
CA ILE A 33 9.51 1.88 2.70
C ILE A 33 10.31 1.70 1.41
N ALA A 34 9.84 0.84 0.49
CA ALA A 34 10.47 0.57 -0.80
C ALA A 34 10.46 1.76 -1.76
N LYS A 35 9.49 2.67 -1.63
CA LYS A 35 9.46 3.98 -2.33
C LYS A 35 10.24 5.09 -1.63
N GLY A 36 10.89 4.81 -0.49
CA GLY A 36 11.72 5.77 0.25
C GLY A 36 10.98 6.53 1.35
N LYS A 37 9.68 6.28 1.56
CA LYS A 37 8.88 6.88 2.64
C LYS A 37 8.86 5.99 3.88
N VAL A 38 10.03 5.85 4.48
CA VAL A 38 10.28 4.97 5.64
C VAL A 38 9.40 5.31 6.84
N VAL A 39 9.20 6.60 7.14
CA VAL A 39 8.38 7.05 8.29
C VAL A 39 6.92 6.60 8.14
N PHE A 40 6.31 6.82 6.97
CA PHE A 40 4.94 6.38 6.71
C PHE A 40 4.79 4.86 6.67
N GLY A 41 5.80 4.15 6.17
CA GLY A 41 5.82 2.70 6.16
C GLY A 41 5.93 2.10 7.57
N LEU A 42 6.81 2.65 8.43
CA LEU A 42 6.87 2.25 9.84
C LEU A 42 5.55 2.54 10.55
N ILE A 43 5.00 3.73 10.37
CA ILE A 43 3.71 4.09 10.95
C ILE A 43 2.65 3.06 10.53
N TRP A 44 2.58 2.66 9.26
CA TRP A 44 1.60 1.68 8.78
C TRP A 44 1.78 0.28 9.39
N ILE A 45 3.02 -0.19 9.52
CA ILE A 45 3.36 -1.50 10.09
C ILE A 45 3.11 -1.51 11.60
N PHE A 46 3.52 -0.46 12.32
CA PHE A 46 3.40 -0.37 13.78
C PHE A 46 1.98 -0.03 14.25
N THR A 47 1.19 0.67 13.42
CA THR A 47 -0.21 1.00 13.74
C THR A 47 -1.23 0.06 13.10
N GLY A 48 -0.77 -0.91 12.30
CA GLY A 48 -1.62 -1.89 11.62
C GLY A 48 -2.58 -1.27 10.61
N GLY A 49 -2.17 -0.20 9.91
CA GLY A 49 -3.07 0.60 9.05
C GLY A 49 -3.89 1.64 9.83
N LEU A 50 -3.31 2.25 10.86
CA LEU A 50 -3.77 3.41 11.64
C LEU A 50 -5.30 3.59 11.78
N PHE A 51 -5.96 2.60 12.39
CA PHE A 51 -7.40 2.61 12.75
C PHE A 51 -8.39 2.50 11.57
N GLY A 52 -8.00 1.91 10.44
CA GLY A 52 -8.92 1.61 9.33
C GLY A 52 -9.12 2.78 8.34
N ILE A 53 -8.68 3.98 8.70
CA ILE A 53 -8.61 5.13 7.76
C ILE A 53 -7.61 4.83 6.64
N GLY A 54 -6.50 4.19 7.00
CA GLY A 54 -5.45 3.86 6.04
C GLY A 54 -5.94 2.94 4.92
N TRP A 55 -6.76 1.97 5.30
CA TRP A 55 -7.39 1.00 4.42
C TRP A 55 -8.35 1.67 3.43
N ILE A 56 -9.17 2.61 3.91
CA ILE A 56 -10.10 3.37 3.09
C ILE A 56 -9.35 4.19 2.04
N ILE A 57 -8.25 4.86 2.44
CA ILE A 57 -7.43 5.66 1.51
C ILE A 57 -6.81 4.78 0.43
N ASP A 58 -6.29 3.60 0.79
CA ASP A 58 -5.67 2.69 -0.18
C ASP A 58 -6.70 2.09 -1.15
N VAL A 59 -7.89 1.68 -0.66
CA VAL A 59 -8.98 1.22 -1.53
C VAL A 59 -9.45 2.34 -2.48
N VAL A 60 -9.68 3.56 -1.98
CA VAL A 60 -10.10 4.70 -2.82
C VAL A 60 -9.05 5.04 -3.87
N THR A 61 -7.76 4.99 -3.52
CA THR A 61 -6.68 5.29 -4.47
C THR A 61 -6.57 4.23 -5.55
N ILE A 62 -6.70 2.94 -5.20
CA ILE A 62 -6.68 1.85 -6.18
C ILE A 62 -7.88 1.97 -7.13
N VAL A 63 -9.07 2.30 -6.62
CA VAL A 63 -10.27 2.49 -7.45
C VAL A 63 -10.14 3.70 -8.39
N THR A 64 -9.59 4.81 -7.90
CA THR A 64 -9.54 6.07 -8.66
C THR A 64 -8.38 6.12 -9.65
N SER A 65 -7.23 5.56 -9.28
CA SER A 65 -5.97 5.73 -10.03
C SER A 65 -5.32 4.42 -10.46
N ASN A 66 -5.85 3.25 -10.07
CA ASN A 66 -5.24 1.92 -10.27
C ASN A 66 -3.77 1.84 -9.81
N LYS A 67 -3.40 2.76 -8.92
CA LYS A 67 -2.08 2.94 -8.33
C LYS A 67 -2.22 2.73 -6.84
N ILE A 68 -1.18 2.12 -6.28
CA ILE A 68 -1.13 1.88 -4.85
C ILE A 68 -0.63 3.18 -4.18
N THR A 69 -1.58 3.85 -3.51
CA THR A 69 -1.38 4.96 -2.56
C THR A 69 -0.92 6.30 -3.16
N PHE A 70 -1.65 7.39 -2.85
CA PHE A 70 -1.30 8.78 -3.20
C PHE A 70 -0.15 9.35 -2.35
N LEU A 71 0.00 8.82 -1.13
CA LEU A 71 1.05 9.18 -0.17
C LEU A 71 2.39 8.51 -0.46
N ALA A 72 2.55 7.80 -1.57
CA ALA A 72 3.81 7.17 -1.98
C ALA A 72 4.75 8.14 -2.71
#